data_AF-A0A2K9ESG6-F1
#
_entry.id   AF-A0A2K9ESG6-F1
#
_cell.length_a   1.000
_cell.length_b   1.000
_cell.length_c   1.000
_cell.angle_alpha   90.00
_cell.angle_beta   90.00
_cell.angle_gamma   90.00
#
_symmetry.space_group_name_H-M   'P 1'
#
loop_
_entity.id
_entity.type
_entity.pdbx_description
1 polymer ?
#
loop_
_entity_poly.entity_id
_entity_poly.type
_entity_poly.pdbx_seq_one_letter_code
_entity_poly.pdbx_strand_id
1 'polypeptide(L)'
;MVTRRAKLAELARLAQLKSDLELKRFAAFSSNVDATRKRITQQDAAIAWYRSSQAPDSLDESNLASLRLGDATREAARARQELSHMLPRFDQARQRAAGEFGRAAVLRRLSERDDQ
;
A
#
# COMPACT_ATOMS: atom_id res chain seq x y z
N MET A 1 19.38 40.17 -13.35
CA MET A 1 19.60 38.85 -13.98
C MET A 1 19.39 37.77 -12.94
N VAL A 2 18.60 36.73 -13.22
CA VAL A 2 18.39 35.60 -12.29
C VAL A 2 19.61 34.68 -12.35
N THR A 3 20.26 34.43 -11.22
CA THR A 3 21.43 33.55 -11.13
C THR A 3 21.04 32.09 -11.38
N ARG A 4 21.99 31.28 -11.87
CA ARG A 4 21.79 29.83 -12.06
C ARG A 4 21.32 29.16 -10.76
N ARG A 5 21.95 29.51 -9.64
CA ARG A 5 21.55 29.13 -8.28
C ARG A 5 20.07 29.41 -8.00
N ALA A 6 19.60 30.63 -8.25
CA ALA A 6 18.21 31.00 -8.00
C ALA A 6 17.23 30.14 -8.83
N LYS A 7 17.57 29.83 -10.09
CA LYS A 7 16.78 28.92 -10.93
C LYS A 7 16.78 27.49 -10.38
N LEU A 8 17.92 26.98 -9.93
CA LEU A 8 18.02 25.64 -9.32
C LEU A 8 17.23 25.55 -8.01
N ALA A 9 17.27 26.58 -7.18
CA ALA A 9 16.51 26.64 -5.94
C ALA A 9 14.99 26.65 -6.22
N GLU A 10 14.54 27.36 -7.25
CA GLU A 10 13.13 27.36 -7.67
C GLU A 10 12.70 25.98 -8.21
N LEU A 11 13.52 25.35 -9.05
CA LEU A 11 13.28 23.97 -9.51
C LEU A 11 13.26 22.96 -8.36
N ALA A 12 14.14 23.12 -7.36
CA ALA A 12 14.15 22.27 -6.18
C ALA A 12 12.84 22.40 -5.38
N ARG A 13 12.29 23.62 -5.22
CA ARG A 13 10.98 23.84 -4.58
C ARG A 13 9.85 23.17 -5.35
N LEU A 14 9.82 23.32 -6.68
CA LEU A 14 8.81 22.67 -7.52
C LEU A 14 8.90 21.14 -7.45
N ALA A 15 10.11 20.60 -7.49
CA ALA A 15 10.33 19.16 -7.36
C ALA A 15 9.92 18.65 -5.97
N GLN A 16 10.15 19.43 -4.91
CA GLN A 16 9.69 19.09 -3.57
C GLN A 16 8.17 18.99 -3.50
N LEU A 17 7.45 20.00 -4.02
CA LEU A 17 5.98 19.97 -4.06
C LEU A 17 5.45 18.75 -4.82
N LYS A 18 6.08 18.39 -5.94
CA LYS A 18 5.71 17.21 -6.71
C LYS A 18 6.01 15.90 -5.96
N SER A 19 7.17 15.82 -5.30
CA SER A 19 7.51 14.70 -4.42
C SER A 19 6.47 14.52 -3.33
N ASP A 20 6.07 15.59 -2.64
CA ASP A 20 5.09 15.54 -1.57
C ASP A 20 3.71 15.06 -2.06
N LEU A 21 3.32 15.48 -3.27
CA LEU A 21 2.08 15.01 -3.90
C LEU A 21 2.13 13.50 -4.20
N GLU A 22 3.22 13.02 -4.80
CA GLU A 22 3.36 11.59 -5.12
C GLU A 22 3.49 10.73 -3.85
N LEU A 23 4.14 11.24 -2.79
CA LEU A 23 4.19 10.57 -1.49
C LEU A 23 2.81 10.44 -0.85
N LYS A 24 1.97 11.50 -0.91
CA LYS A 24 0.58 11.44 -0.44
C LYS A 24 -0.25 10.42 -1.23
N ARG A 25 -0.09 10.41 -2.56
CA ARG A 25 -0.76 9.42 -3.43
C ARG A 25 -0.32 8.00 -3.08
N PHE A 26 0.97 7.77 -2.90
CA PHE A 26 1.50 6.48 -2.50
C PHE A 26 1.00 6.04 -1.12
N ALA A 27 0.93 6.95 -0.14
CA ALA A 27 0.42 6.66 1.20
C ALA A 27 -1.04 6.16 1.15
N ALA A 28 -1.89 6.77 0.31
CA ALA A 28 -3.27 6.31 0.11
C ALA A 28 -3.32 4.88 -0.48
N PHE A 29 -2.47 4.57 -1.48
CA PHE A 29 -2.35 3.21 -2.00
C PHE A 29 -1.87 2.22 -0.93
N SER A 30 -0.88 2.59 -0.12
CA SER A 30 -0.38 1.74 0.97
C SER A 30 -1.48 1.43 1.98
N SER A 31 -2.25 2.43 2.39
CA SER A 31 -3.37 2.25 3.31
C SER A 31 -4.39 1.23 2.80
N ASN A 32 -4.72 1.28 1.50
CA ASN A 32 -5.65 0.32 0.89
C ASN A 32 -5.05 -1.09 0.85
N VAL A 33 -3.78 -1.23 0.44
CA VAL A 33 -3.09 -2.53 0.41
C VAL A 33 -3.02 -3.15 1.81
N ASP A 34 -2.70 -2.35 2.82
CA ASP A 34 -2.59 -2.80 4.20
C ASP A 34 -3.96 -3.18 4.77
N ALA A 35 -5.02 -2.46 4.44
CA ALA A 35 -6.39 -2.83 4.81
C ALA A 35 -6.79 -4.18 4.19
N THR A 36 -6.50 -4.41 2.91
CA THR A 36 -6.80 -5.70 2.24
C THR A 36 -5.98 -6.84 2.83
N ARG A 37 -4.69 -6.62 3.16
CA ARG A 37 -3.87 -7.61 3.88
C ARG A 37 -4.42 -7.97 5.26
N LYS A 38 -4.90 -6.96 6.01
CA LYS A 38 -5.55 -7.18 7.30
C LYS A 38 -6.83 -8.02 7.16
N ARG A 39 -7.65 -7.73 6.15
CA ARG A 39 -8.84 -8.55 5.83
C ARG A 39 -8.47 -10.00 5.56
N ILE A 40 -7.46 -10.26 4.73
CA ILE A 40 -6.97 -11.63 4.45
C ILE A 40 -6.54 -12.32 5.75
N THR A 41 -5.74 -11.64 6.57
CA THR A 41 -5.24 -12.18 7.84
C THR A 41 -6.39 -12.54 8.80
N GLN A 42 -7.41 -11.69 8.89
CA GLN A 42 -8.59 -11.94 9.72
C GLN A 42 -9.39 -13.17 9.22
N GLN A 43 -9.58 -13.30 7.91
CA GLN A 43 -10.28 -14.46 7.35
C GLN A 43 -9.48 -15.75 7.52
N ASP A 44 -8.16 -15.71 7.35
CA ASP A 44 -7.30 -16.86 7.59
C ASP A 44 -7.32 -17.31 9.06
N ALA A 45 -7.35 -16.36 10.00
CA ALA A 45 -7.53 -16.65 11.42
C ALA A 45 -8.90 -17.29 11.70
N ALA A 46 -9.98 -16.79 11.07
CA ALA A 46 -11.31 -17.37 11.20
C ALA A 46 -11.36 -18.80 10.65
N ILE A 47 -10.77 -19.05 9.48
CA ILE A 47 -10.64 -20.39 8.88
C ILE A 47 -9.90 -21.34 9.82
N ALA A 48 -8.78 -20.89 10.40
CA ALA A 48 -8.02 -21.68 11.35
C ALA A 48 -8.85 -22.01 12.59
N TRP A 49 -9.58 -21.02 13.12
CA TRP A 49 -10.48 -21.21 14.27
C TRP A 49 -11.54 -22.27 13.98
N TYR A 50 -12.28 -22.15 12.86
CA TYR A 50 -13.32 -23.11 12.47
C TYR A 50 -12.79 -24.53 12.24
N ARG A 51 -11.53 -24.68 11.80
CA ARG A 51 -10.90 -25.99 11.63
C ARG A 51 -10.42 -26.61 12.95
N SER A 52 -10.11 -25.76 13.94
CA SER A 52 -9.57 -26.17 15.24
C SER A 52 -10.62 -26.33 16.33
N SER A 53 -11.82 -25.77 16.15
CA SER A 53 -12.92 -25.92 17.11
C SER A 53 -13.29 -27.41 17.24
N GLN A 54 -13.45 -27.88 18.48
CA GLN A 54 -13.80 -29.27 18.78
C GLN A 54 -15.09 -29.70 18.08
N ALA A 55 -15.26 -31.02 17.92
CA ALA A 55 -16.35 -31.61 17.18
C ALA A 55 -17.71 -31.04 17.63
N PRO A 56 -18.53 -30.53 16.69
CA PRO A 56 -19.84 -29.96 17.01
C PRO A 56 -20.71 -31.00 17.73
N ASP A 57 -21.48 -30.55 18.71
CA ASP A 57 -22.32 -31.41 19.55
C ASP A 57 -23.57 -31.91 18.78
N SER A 58 -23.83 -31.34 17.59
CA SER A 58 -24.93 -31.73 16.71
C SER A 58 -24.59 -31.59 15.21
N LEU A 59 -25.40 -32.25 14.37
CA LEU A 59 -25.32 -32.11 12.91
C LEU A 59 -25.61 -30.67 12.45
N ASP A 60 -26.53 -29.96 13.12
CA ASP A 60 -26.87 -28.58 12.78
C ASP A 60 -25.70 -27.63 13.06
N GLU A 61 -24.99 -27.83 14.17
CA GLU A 61 -23.76 -27.11 14.47
C GLU A 61 -22.65 -27.40 13.46
N SER A 62 -22.52 -28.65 13.01
CA SER A 62 -21.57 -29.04 11.95
C SER A 62 -21.88 -28.35 10.62
N ASN A 63 -23.15 -28.30 10.24
CA ASN A 63 -23.58 -27.62 9.02
C ASN A 63 -23.33 -26.12 9.10
N LEU A 64 -23.62 -25.49 10.23
CA LEU A 64 -23.37 -24.07 10.46
C LEU A 64 -21.87 -23.74 10.42
N ALA A 65 -21.02 -24.55 11.05
CA ALA A 65 -19.57 -24.38 11.02
C ALA A 65 -19.03 -24.50 9.59
N SER A 66 -19.54 -25.47 8.82
CA SER A 66 -19.17 -25.69 7.42
C SER A 66 -19.57 -24.51 6.51
N LEU A 67 -20.77 -23.96 6.72
CA LEU A 67 -21.23 -22.75 6.03
C LEU A 67 -20.31 -21.56 6.30
N ARG A 68 -20.02 -21.28 7.57
CA ARG A 68 -19.14 -20.16 7.98
C ARG A 68 -17.71 -20.33 7.47
N LEU A 69 -17.18 -21.55 7.49
CA LEU A 69 -15.87 -21.87 6.91
C LEU A 69 -15.86 -21.62 5.40
N GLY A 70 -16.92 -22.02 4.69
CA GLY A 70 -17.08 -21.77 3.26
C GLY A 70 -17.12 -20.27 2.93
N ASP A 71 -17.87 -19.49 3.71
CA ASP A 71 -17.93 -18.03 3.57
C ASP A 71 -16.57 -17.36 3.79
N ALA A 72 -15.89 -17.69 4.89
CA ALA A 72 -14.56 -17.16 5.20
C ALA A 72 -13.53 -17.51 4.10
N THR A 73 -13.60 -18.72 3.56
CA THR A 73 -12.71 -19.17 2.48
C THR A 73 -12.95 -18.39 1.18
N ARG A 74 -14.22 -18.17 0.80
CA ARG A 74 -14.56 -17.37 -0.39
C ARG A 74 -14.14 -15.92 -0.21
N GLU A 75 -14.36 -15.34 0.96
CA GLU A 75 -13.97 -13.97 1.24
C GLU A 75 -12.45 -13.78 1.23
N ALA A 76 -11.69 -14.72 1.80
CA ALA A 76 -10.23 -14.74 1.72
C ALA A 76 -9.74 -14.83 0.26
N ALA A 77 -10.37 -15.67 -0.56
CA ALA A 77 -10.02 -15.79 -1.97
C ALA A 77 -10.28 -14.49 -2.75
N ARG A 78 -11.44 -13.85 -2.53
CA ARG A 78 -11.78 -12.55 -3.14
C ARG A 78 -10.78 -11.46 -2.73
N ALA A 79 -10.47 -11.35 -1.43
CA ALA A 79 -9.51 -10.37 -0.93
C ALA A 79 -8.09 -10.60 -1.46
N ARG A 80 -7.66 -11.85 -1.63
CA ARG A 80 -6.37 -12.19 -2.27
C ARG A 80 -6.34 -11.80 -3.75
N GLN A 81 -7.43 -12.04 -4.48
CA GLN A 81 -7.55 -11.60 -5.87
C GLN A 81 -7.52 -10.07 -5.96
N GLU A 82 -8.27 -9.37 -5.11
CA GLU A 82 -8.24 -7.91 -5.00
C GLU A 82 -6.81 -7.40 -4.76
N LEU A 83 -6.11 -7.98 -3.78
CA LEU A 83 -4.71 -7.64 -3.48
C LEU A 83 -3.81 -7.85 -4.71
N SER A 84 -3.96 -8.97 -5.42
CA SER A 84 -3.15 -9.27 -6.62
C SER A 84 -3.32 -8.21 -7.72
N HIS A 85 -4.53 -7.65 -7.87
CA HIS A 85 -4.80 -6.57 -8.81
C HIS A 85 -4.27 -5.21 -8.34
N MET A 86 -4.16 -5.00 -7.02
CA MET A 86 -3.63 -3.76 -6.44
C MET A 86 -2.10 -3.67 -6.51
N LEU A 87 -1.39 -4.79 -6.34
CA LEU A 87 0.07 -4.81 -6.22
C LEU A 87 0.82 -4.12 -7.38
N PRO A 88 0.49 -4.36 -8.66
CA PRO A 88 1.17 -3.67 -9.75
C PRO A 88 1.04 -2.14 -9.67
N ARG A 89 -0.14 -1.64 -9.30
CA ARG A 89 -0.40 -0.19 -9.17
C ARG A 89 0.29 0.39 -7.94
N PHE A 90 0.36 -0.39 -6.86
CA PHE A 90 1.12 -0.03 -5.66
C PHE A 90 2.61 0.11 -5.98
N ASP A 91 3.20 -0.84 -6.71
CA ASP A 91 4.62 -0.79 -7.08
C ASP A 91 4.92 0.38 -8.03
N GLN A 92 4.04 0.64 -8.99
CA GLN A 92 4.15 1.82 -9.86
C GLN A 92 4.09 3.13 -9.05
N ALA A 93 3.15 3.24 -8.10
CA ALA A 93 3.05 4.42 -7.24
C ALA A 93 4.30 4.60 -6.35
N ARG A 94 4.81 3.48 -5.80
CA ARG A 94 6.05 3.46 -5.01
C ARG A 94 7.24 3.97 -5.82
N GLN A 95 7.42 3.46 -7.03
CA GLN A 95 8.52 3.85 -7.91
C GLN A 95 8.44 5.34 -8.32
N ARG A 96 7.23 5.83 -8.62
CA ARG A 96 7.01 7.25 -8.94
C ARG A 96 7.35 8.16 -7.76
N ALA A 97 6.85 7.84 -6.57
CA ALA A 97 7.14 8.60 -5.37
C ALA A 97 8.65 8.62 -5.06
N ALA A 98 9.33 7.47 -5.15
CA ALA A 98 10.78 7.38 -4.96
C ALA A 98 11.54 8.20 -6.01
N GLY A 99 11.10 8.18 -7.27
CA GLY A 99 11.71 8.94 -8.36
C GLY A 99 11.60 10.46 -8.15
N GLU A 100 10.42 10.97 -7.79
CA GLU A 100 10.23 12.41 -7.54
C GLU A 100 10.96 12.87 -6.27
N PHE A 101 10.98 12.04 -5.23
CA PHE A 101 11.79 12.30 -4.04
C PHE A 101 13.29 12.42 -4.38
N GLY A 102 13.80 11.47 -5.18
CA GLY A 102 15.18 11.50 -5.65
C GLY A 102 15.50 12.75 -6.47
N ARG A 103 14.59 13.15 -7.39
CA ARG A 103 14.73 14.38 -8.18
C ARG A 103 14.80 15.63 -7.30
N ALA A 104 13.91 15.75 -6.32
CA ALA A 104 13.91 16.87 -5.38
C ALA A 104 15.21 16.93 -4.57
N ALA A 105 15.71 15.77 -4.10
CA ALA A 105 16.98 15.68 -3.38
C ALA A 105 18.17 16.11 -4.24
N VAL A 106 18.23 15.70 -5.52
CA VAL A 106 19.31 16.09 -6.44
C VAL A 106 19.29 17.59 -6.73
N LEU A 107 18.13 18.16 -7.07
CA LEU A 107 18.01 19.59 -7.40
C LEU A 107 18.41 20.48 -6.21
N ARG A 108 18.03 20.10 -5.00
CA ARG A 108 18.46 20.78 -3.77
C ARG A 108 19.97 20.74 -3.60
N ARG A 109 20.59 19.56 -3.71
CA ARG A 109 22.07 19.43 -3.63
C ARG A 109 22.78 20.25 -4.70
N LEU A 110 22.24 20.31 -5.93
CA LEU A 110 22.81 21.13 -7.00
C LEU A 110 22.70 22.62 -6.68
N SER A 111 21.57 23.07 -6.13
CA SER A 111 21.41 24.48 -5.73
C SER A 111 22.34 24.88 -4.59
N GLU A 112 22.67 23.96 -3.68
CA GLU A 112 23.60 24.18 -2.56
C GLU A 112 25.06 24.12 -3.00
N ARG A 113 25.39 23.33 -4.04
CA ARG A 113 26.76 23.25 -4.59
C ARG A 113 27.14 24.45 -5.44
N ASP A 114 26.17 25.08 -6.10
CA ASP A 114 26.36 26.36 -6.79
C ASP A 114 26.61 27.54 -5.81
N ASP A 115 26.66 27.28 -4.48
CA ASP A 115 27.02 28.24 -3.43
C ASP A 115 28.51 28.26 -3.06
N GLN A 116 29.29 27.27 -3.56
CA GLN A 116 30.73 27.13 -3.35
C GLN A 116 31.50 27.56 -4.60
#